data_AF-A0A8W8J1C6-F1
#
_entry.id   AF-A0A8W8J1C6-F1
#
_cell.length_a   1.000
_cell.length_b   1.000
_cell.length_c   1.000
_cell.angle_alpha   90.00
_cell.angle_beta   90.00
_cell.angle_gamma   90.00
#
_symmetry.space_group_name_H-M   'P 1'
#
loop_
_entity.id
_entity.type
_entity.pdbx_description
1 polymer ?
#
loop_
_entity_poly.entity_id
_entity_poly.type
_entity_poly.pdbx_seq_one_letter_code
_entity_poly.pdbx_strand_id
1 'polypeptide(L)'
;KKRSISLSEIPTPGNGVLSSFENDETWGSLPHRLDIRTHHSSRLSQSFCSIGSTDVVYSLSQSQLNESQAQKDVKNKIMIISLLKKPLLQMYLFVYLFGSIGSSYGHIYISPFARDHGMTTTEVSILVSVTNMCDFIGRGLCGVIANQRIVKNSTILAISQLVTAITLALCSFYGSFLSFIALAVMFGLFAGAIFSMTPSIVVDFVGIENFRTAFGIIILGQGITMGTGAPLLGYLRDVYLSYMPSFYFMGACLILSGLTLLMEPCVRKRQDKMENVARPSEEVALSA
;
A
#
# COMPACT_ATOMS: atom_id res chain seq x y z
N LYS A 1 50.09 -9.80 -23.93
CA LYS A 1 51.13 -9.74 -22.85
C LYS A 1 50.45 -9.18 -21.60
N LYS A 2 50.59 -9.88 -20.47
CA LYS A 2 50.20 -9.59 -19.07
C LYS A 2 50.23 -8.08 -18.68
N ARG A 3 49.53 -7.60 -17.63
CA ARG A 3 49.04 -8.31 -16.41
C ARG A 3 47.87 -7.58 -15.71
N SER A 4 47.12 -8.31 -14.90
CA SER A 4 46.09 -7.87 -13.94
C SER A 4 46.67 -7.35 -12.62
N ILE A 5 45.83 -6.72 -11.78
CA ILE A 5 46.06 -6.51 -10.34
C ILE A 5 44.78 -6.87 -9.55
N SER A 6 44.94 -7.67 -8.50
CA SER A 6 43.93 -8.10 -7.51
C SER A 6 44.65 -8.45 -6.19
N LEU A 7 43.91 -8.57 -5.06
CA LEU A 7 44.37 -8.94 -3.68
C LEU A 7 45.26 -7.84 -3.01
N SER A 8 45.23 -7.46 -1.72
CA SER A 8 45.13 -8.11 -0.37
C SER A 8 46.51 -8.40 0.28
N GLU A 9 46.73 -8.43 1.62
CA GLU A 9 45.78 -8.54 2.75
C GLU A 9 46.30 -7.99 4.14
N ILE A 10 45.42 -8.09 5.15
CA ILE A 10 45.51 -8.15 6.65
C ILE A 10 46.79 -8.88 7.20
N PRO A 11 47.29 -8.80 8.49
CA PRO A 11 47.25 -7.81 9.62
C PRO A 11 48.59 -7.58 10.43
N THR A 12 48.53 -6.71 11.48
CA THR A 12 49.16 -6.66 12.86
C THR A 12 50.34 -7.57 13.33
N PRO A 13 50.94 -7.39 14.56
CA PRO A 13 51.56 -6.21 15.20
C PRO A 13 52.92 -6.54 15.93
N GLY A 14 53.59 -5.56 16.56
CA GLY A 14 54.59 -5.85 17.62
C GLY A 14 55.56 -4.74 18.03
N ASN A 15 55.67 -4.52 19.37
CA ASN A 15 56.79 -4.06 20.23
C ASN A 15 57.79 -2.97 19.73
N GLY A 16 58.30 -2.01 20.52
CA GLY A 16 58.13 -1.66 21.94
C GLY A 16 59.46 -1.21 22.59
N VAL A 17 59.40 -0.29 23.59
CA VAL A 17 60.51 0.04 24.55
C VAL A 17 61.67 0.88 23.92
N LEU A 18 62.45 1.79 24.55
CA LEU A 18 62.82 2.18 25.94
C LEU A 18 63.10 3.72 26.08
N SER A 19 63.26 4.19 27.33
CA SER A 19 64.27 5.17 27.84
C SER A 19 63.90 6.67 27.94
N SER A 20 64.42 7.50 28.87
CA SER A 20 65.07 7.36 30.22
C SER A 20 65.24 8.78 30.85
N PHE A 21 65.85 8.90 32.06
CA PHE A 21 66.36 10.12 32.75
C PHE A 21 65.33 11.07 33.44
N GLU A 22 65.60 11.76 34.58
CA GLU A 22 66.54 11.55 35.73
C GLU A 22 66.24 12.56 36.89
N ASN A 23 66.97 12.45 38.01
CA ASN A 23 67.07 13.31 39.23
C ASN A 23 65.92 13.15 40.27
N ASP A 24 66.13 12.80 41.56
CA ASP A 24 67.06 13.26 42.63
C ASP A 24 66.75 14.69 43.15
N GLU A 25 66.73 15.01 44.46
CA GLU A 25 67.40 14.39 45.62
C GLU A 25 66.51 14.11 46.87
N THR A 26 67.12 13.40 47.84
CA THR A 26 66.64 13.00 49.17
C THR A 26 66.70 14.11 50.24
N TRP A 27 66.01 13.93 51.37
CA TRP A 27 66.52 14.03 52.77
C TRP A 27 65.36 13.87 53.79
N GLY A 28 65.55 13.08 54.85
CA GLY A 28 64.64 13.02 56.02
C GLY A 28 64.23 11.61 56.48
N SER A 29 64.47 11.29 57.75
CA SER A 29 64.37 9.94 58.32
C SER A 29 62.99 9.51 58.85
N LEU A 30 62.74 8.19 58.80
CA LEU A 30 61.66 7.40 59.42
C LEU A 30 61.41 7.70 60.92
N PRO A 31 60.24 7.33 61.55
CA PRO A 31 59.57 6.03 61.35
C PRO A 31 58.02 5.95 61.48
N HIS A 32 57.56 4.69 61.43
CA HIS A 32 56.23 4.14 61.80
C HIS A 32 55.06 4.22 60.78
N ARG A 33 54.79 3.03 60.19
CA ARG A 33 53.54 2.53 59.57
C ARG A 33 52.45 3.54 59.20
N LEU A 34 52.14 3.65 57.90
CA LEU A 34 50.78 3.89 57.41
C LEU A 34 50.52 3.09 56.11
N ASP A 35 49.29 2.63 55.91
CA ASP A 35 48.93 1.62 54.90
C ASP A 35 48.92 2.13 53.45
N ILE A 36 49.50 1.33 52.53
CA ILE A 36 49.44 1.59 51.08
C ILE A 36 48.21 0.88 50.48
N ARG A 37 47.01 1.45 50.67
CA ARG A 37 45.86 1.21 49.77
C ARG A 37 44.71 2.19 50.01
N THR A 38 44.48 3.14 49.09
CA THR A 38 43.15 3.69 48.65
C THR A 38 43.26 5.07 47.99
N HIS A 39 43.78 5.16 46.74
CA HIS A 39 43.53 6.37 45.91
C HIS A 39 43.27 6.11 44.42
N HIS A 40 43.25 4.83 43.99
CA HIS A 40 43.01 4.43 42.59
C HIS A 40 41.73 3.60 42.39
N SER A 41 40.78 3.65 43.34
CA SER A 41 39.46 3.00 43.23
C SER A 41 38.32 3.98 42.87
N SER A 42 38.49 5.28 43.14
CA SER A 42 37.42 6.28 43.02
C SER A 42 37.04 6.64 41.58
N ARG A 43 37.97 6.58 40.61
CA ARG A 43 37.67 6.90 39.20
C ARG A 43 37.14 5.73 38.36
N LEU A 44 37.43 4.47 38.73
CA LEU A 44 36.83 3.30 38.07
C LEU A 44 35.43 3.00 38.60
N SER A 45 35.19 3.17 39.91
CA SER A 45 33.88 2.93 40.52
C SER A 45 32.78 3.85 39.96
N GLN A 46 33.08 5.11 39.66
CA GLN A 46 32.12 6.04 39.06
C GLN A 46 31.70 5.63 37.65
N SER A 47 32.62 5.12 36.82
CA SER A 47 32.28 4.60 35.48
C SER A 47 31.45 3.31 35.56
N PHE A 48 31.81 2.36 36.43
CA PHE A 48 31.06 1.11 36.57
C PHE A 48 29.67 1.28 37.21
N CYS A 49 29.49 2.22 38.14
CA CYS A 49 28.18 2.55 38.69
C CYS A 49 27.30 3.31 37.68
N SER A 50 27.91 4.11 36.80
CA SER A 50 27.21 4.75 35.68
C SER A 50 26.68 3.73 34.68
N ILE A 51 27.44 2.67 34.36
CA ILE A 51 27.02 1.64 33.38
C ILE A 51 25.74 0.94 33.82
N GLY A 52 25.68 0.44 35.06
CA GLY A 52 24.47 -0.18 35.59
C GLY A 52 23.27 0.78 35.65
N SER A 53 23.53 2.06 35.92
CA SER A 53 22.50 3.10 35.88
C SER A 53 22.00 3.36 34.45
N THR A 54 22.89 3.38 33.45
CA THR A 54 22.51 3.55 32.04
C THR A 54 21.79 2.34 31.49
N ASP A 55 22.14 1.11 31.88
CA ASP A 55 21.43 -0.10 31.43
C ASP A 55 20.02 -0.19 32.04
N VAL A 56 19.85 0.23 33.31
CA VAL A 56 18.54 0.35 33.96
C VAL A 56 17.70 1.47 33.34
N VAL A 57 18.28 2.65 33.07
CA VAL A 57 17.58 3.75 32.37
C VAL A 57 17.26 3.39 30.92
N TYR A 58 18.13 2.66 30.24
CA TYR A 58 17.91 2.19 28.86
C TYR A 58 16.82 1.12 28.80
N SER A 59 16.80 0.15 29.74
CA SER A 59 15.74 -0.85 29.81
C SER A 59 14.38 -0.28 30.25
N LEU A 60 14.35 0.73 31.12
CA LEU A 60 13.15 1.53 31.41
C LEU A 60 12.69 2.34 30.20
N SER A 61 13.61 2.98 29.47
CA SER A 61 13.28 3.70 28.23
C SER A 61 12.72 2.74 27.18
N GLN A 62 13.33 1.57 27.00
CA GLN A 62 12.85 0.53 26.10
C GLN A 62 11.51 -0.07 26.54
N SER A 63 11.24 -0.25 27.84
CA SER A 63 9.92 -0.71 28.28
C SER A 63 8.84 0.35 28.03
N GLN A 64 9.09 1.63 28.33
CA GLN A 64 8.17 2.73 28.03
C GLN A 64 7.94 2.93 26.53
N LEU A 65 8.97 2.74 25.70
CA LEU A 65 8.85 2.73 24.24
C LEU A 65 8.02 1.54 23.74
N ASN A 66 8.26 0.34 24.26
CA ASN A 66 7.51 -0.87 23.90
C ASN A 66 6.05 -0.80 24.35
N GLU A 67 5.75 -0.27 25.53
CA GLU A 67 4.37 -0.02 25.99
C GLU A 67 3.69 1.03 25.09
N SER A 68 4.38 2.13 24.78
CA SER A 68 3.89 3.16 23.85
C SER A 68 3.64 2.63 22.44
N GLN A 69 4.47 1.70 21.95
CA GLN A 69 4.29 1.03 20.66
C GLN A 69 3.13 0.03 20.71
N ALA A 70 3.09 -0.85 21.71
CA ALA A 70 2.01 -1.81 21.91
C ALA A 70 0.64 -1.12 22.04
N GLN A 71 0.54 0.00 22.76
CA GLN A 71 -0.69 0.77 22.88
C GLN A 71 -1.10 1.45 21.56
N LYS A 72 -0.13 1.94 20.77
CA LYS A 72 -0.38 2.43 19.40
C LYS A 72 -0.86 1.28 18.49
N ASP A 73 -0.24 0.12 18.56
CA ASP A 73 -0.60 -1.05 17.75
C ASP A 73 -1.96 -1.62 18.10
N VAL A 74 -2.32 -1.68 19.40
CA VAL A 74 -3.65 -2.05 19.85
C VAL A 74 -4.68 -1.02 19.36
N LYS A 75 -4.41 0.29 19.49
CA LYS A 75 -5.29 1.34 18.96
C LYS A 75 -5.46 1.24 17.44
N ASN A 76 -4.39 0.99 16.70
CA ASN A 76 -4.42 0.80 15.26
C ASN A 76 -5.22 -0.46 14.87
N LYS A 77 -5.02 -1.59 15.55
CA LYS A 77 -5.80 -2.82 15.34
C LYS A 77 -7.28 -2.62 15.61
N ILE A 78 -7.65 -1.97 16.72
CA ILE A 78 -9.05 -1.66 17.05
C ILE A 78 -9.66 -0.75 15.99
N MET A 79 -8.94 0.29 15.54
CA MET A 79 -9.37 1.17 14.44
C MET A 79 -9.59 0.39 13.14
N ILE A 80 -8.66 -0.48 12.73
CA ILE A 80 -8.76 -1.31 11.53
C ILE A 80 -9.99 -2.23 11.60
N ILE A 81 -10.19 -2.93 12.72
CA ILE A 81 -11.33 -3.85 12.92
C ILE A 81 -12.65 -3.08 12.93
N SER A 82 -12.70 -1.90 13.55
CA SER A 82 -13.87 -1.02 13.57
C SER A 82 -14.22 -0.50 12.17
N LEU A 83 -13.22 -0.07 11.40
CA LEU A 83 -13.39 0.37 10.02
C LEU A 83 -13.87 -0.76 9.11
N LEU A 84 -13.26 -1.94 9.19
CA LEU A 84 -13.61 -3.09 8.36
C LEU A 84 -15.04 -3.59 8.62
N LYS A 85 -15.56 -3.40 9.84
CA LYS A 85 -16.96 -3.70 10.19
C LYS A 85 -17.99 -2.70 9.61
N LYS A 86 -17.58 -1.57 9.01
CA LYS A 86 -18.52 -0.63 8.38
C LYS A 86 -19.07 -1.24 7.06
N PRO A 87 -20.40 -1.40 6.91
CA PRO A 87 -20.99 -2.03 5.72
C PRO A 87 -20.59 -1.37 4.39
N LEU A 88 -20.48 -0.04 4.37
CA LEU A 88 -20.03 0.71 3.18
C LEU A 88 -18.59 0.37 2.80
N LEU A 89 -17.68 0.24 3.78
CA LEU A 89 -16.28 -0.09 3.50
C LEU A 89 -16.14 -1.53 3.02
N GLN A 90 -16.89 -2.48 3.59
CA GLN A 90 -16.90 -3.88 3.14
C GLN A 90 -17.47 -4.00 1.71
N MET A 91 -18.57 -3.30 1.41
CA MET A 91 -19.14 -3.25 0.07
C MET A 91 -18.15 -2.61 -0.93
N TYR A 92 -17.53 -1.49 -0.55
CA TYR A 92 -16.56 -0.81 -1.42
C TYR A 92 -15.29 -1.62 -1.64
N LEU A 93 -14.82 -2.33 -0.62
CA LEU A 93 -13.72 -3.27 -0.75
C LEU A 93 -14.06 -4.30 -1.83
N PHE A 94 -15.22 -4.96 -1.74
CA PHE A 94 -15.68 -5.91 -2.77
C PHE A 94 -15.71 -5.29 -4.18
N VAL A 95 -16.32 -4.10 -4.34
CA VAL A 95 -16.33 -3.33 -5.60
C VAL A 95 -14.91 -3.11 -6.12
N TYR A 96 -13.98 -2.69 -5.27
CA TYR A 96 -12.60 -2.39 -5.65
C TYR A 96 -11.78 -3.65 -5.99
N LEU A 97 -11.97 -4.77 -5.27
CA LEU A 97 -11.33 -6.03 -5.61
C LEU A 97 -11.75 -6.49 -7.02
N PHE A 98 -13.05 -6.64 -7.29
CA PHE A 98 -13.52 -7.10 -8.60
C PHE A 98 -13.29 -6.08 -9.73
N GLY A 99 -13.44 -4.78 -9.44
CA GLY A 99 -13.21 -3.70 -10.40
C GLY A 99 -11.74 -3.54 -10.80
N SER A 100 -10.82 -3.70 -9.85
CA SER A 100 -9.38 -3.62 -10.11
C SER A 100 -8.85 -4.79 -10.94
N ILE A 101 -9.41 -6.01 -10.82
CA ILE A 101 -9.10 -7.13 -11.74
C ILE A 101 -9.36 -6.69 -13.18
N GLY A 102 -10.60 -6.38 -13.52
CA GLY A 102 -10.97 -6.12 -14.91
C GLY A 102 -10.31 -4.87 -15.50
N SER A 103 -10.20 -3.80 -14.70
CA SER A 103 -9.59 -2.54 -15.15
C SER A 103 -8.07 -2.69 -15.34
N SER A 104 -7.37 -3.35 -14.41
CA SER A 104 -5.91 -3.46 -14.47
C SER A 104 -5.44 -4.52 -15.47
N TYR A 105 -6.06 -5.71 -15.46
CA TYR A 105 -5.69 -6.74 -16.42
C TYR A 105 -6.15 -6.42 -17.84
N GLY A 106 -7.26 -5.70 -18.04
CA GLY A 106 -7.64 -5.23 -19.37
C GLY A 106 -6.52 -4.40 -20.02
N HIS A 107 -5.89 -3.52 -19.23
CA HIS A 107 -4.76 -2.69 -19.67
C HIS A 107 -3.49 -3.50 -19.97
N ILE A 108 -3.23 -4.56 -19.19
CA ILE A 108 -2.07 -5.46 -19.40
C ILE A 108 -2.31 -6.38 -20.60
N TYR A 109 -3.52 -6.92 -20.75
CA TYR A 109 -3.86 -7.97 -21.71
C TYR A 109 -4.16 -7.44 -23.12
N ILE A 110 -4.46 -6.15 -23.29
CA ILE A 110 -4.68 -5.56 -24.61
C ILE A 110 -3.45 -5.68 -25.54
N SER A 111 -2.24 -5.65 -24.96
CA SER A 111 -0.97 -5.75 -25.70
C SER A 111 -0.71 -7.15 -26.31
N PRO A 112 -0.73 -8.26 -25.54
CA PRO A 112 -0.59 -9.59 -26.12
C PRO A 112 -1.80 -9.96 -26.98
N PHE A 113 -3.01 -9.53 -26.62
CA PHE A 113 -4.20 -9.77 -27.41
C PHE A 113 -4.09 -9.19 -28.84
N ALA A 114 -3.57 -7.97 -28.98
CA ALA A 114 -3.31 -7.36 -30.28
C ALA A 114 -2.22 -8.11 -31.09
N ARG A 115 -1.20 -8.66 -30.43
CA ARG A 115 -0.18 -9.51 -31.08
C ARG A 115 -0.76 -10.82 -31.62
N ASP A 116 -1.65 -11.47 -30.86
CA ASP A 116 -2.34 -12.70 -31.29
C ASP A 116 -3.22 -12.47 -32.53
N HIS A 117 -3.68 -11.23 -32.76
CA HIS A 117 -4.41 -10.84 -33.97
C HIS A 117 -3.50 -10.41 -35.13
N GLY A 118 -2.18 -10.70 -35.04
CA GLY A 118 -1.22 -10.49 -36.11
C GLY A 118 -0.69 -9.06 -36.25
N MET A 119 -0.95 -8.17 -35.28
CA MET A 119 -0.43 -6.79 -35.34
C MET A 119 1.09 -6.73 -35.21
N THR A 120 1.69 -5.78 -35.93
CA THR A 120 3.11 -5.49 -35.84
C THR A 120 3.46 -4.89 -34.46
N THR A 121 4.71 -5.07 -34.04
CA THR A 121 5.23 -4.47 -32.79
C THR A 121 5.03 -2.95 -32.73
N THR A 122 5.10 -2.27 -33.88
CA THR A 122 4.88 -0.83 -34.01
C THR A 122 3.43 -0.46 -33.75
N GLU A 123 2.47 -1.14 -34.38
CA GLU A 123 1.03 -0.94 -34.18
C GLU A 123 0.61 -1.19 -32.73
N VAL A 124 1.11 -2.26 -32.10
CA VAL A 124 0.86 -2.55 -30.68
C VAL A 124 1.45 -1.46 -29.77
N SER A 125 2.62 -0.92 -30.11
CA SER A 125 3.23 0.18 -29.35
C SER A 125 2.38 1.46 -29.44
N ILE A 126 1.93 1.81 -30.64
CA ILE A 126 1.02 2.94 -30.89
C ILE A 126 -0.30 2.75 -30.11
N LEU A 127 -0.89 1.56 -30.18
CA LEU A 127 -2.11 1.21 -29.46
C LEU A 127 -1.96 1.47 -27.96
N VAL A 128 -0.90 0.95 -27.34
CA VAL A 128 -0.61 1.15 -25.91
C VAL A 128 -0.36 2.62 -25.58
N SER A 129 0.36 3.38 -26.42
CA SER A 129 0.54 4.82 -26.22
C SER A 129 -0.78 5.58 -26.25
N VAL A 130 -1.68 5.25 -27.18
CA VAL A 130 -3.02 5.85 -27.27
C VAL A 130 -3.87 5.51 -26.05
N THR A 131 -3.90 4.24 -25.61
CA THR A 131 -4.65 3.82 -24.40
C THR A 131 -4.19 4.60 -23.16
N ASN A 132 -2.87 4.73 -22.96
CA ASN A 132 -2.32 5.46 -21.80
C ASN A 132 -2.58 6.97 -21.87
N MET A 133 -2.52 7.59 -23.06
CA MET A 133 -2.89 9.00 -23.22
C MET A 133 -4.38 9.22 -22.92
N CYS A 134 -5.25 8.31 -23.39
CA CYS A 134 -6.68 8.34 -23.11
C CYS A 134 -7.00 8.08 -21.63
N ASP A 135 -6.25 7.21 -20.95
CA ASP A 135 -6.35 6.99 -19.50
C ASP A 135 -5.99 8.26 -18.70
N PHE A 136 -4.92 8.96 -19.08
CA PHE A 136 -4.55 10.23 -18.45
C PHE A 136 -5.65 11.30 -18.63
N ILE A 137 -6.17 11.45 -19.85
CA ILE A 137 -7.27 12.39 -20.16
C ILE A 137 -8.56 11.98 -19.42
N GLY A 138 -8.90 10.68 -19.42
CA GLY A 138 -10.08 10.11 -18.77
C GLY A 138 -10.09 10.34 -17.27
N ARG A 139 -8.94 10.15 -16.59
CA ARG A 139 -8.77 10.50 -15.17
C ARG A 139 -8.96 11.98 -14.92
N GLY A 140 -8.38 12.85 -15.76
CA GLY A 140 -8.56 14.30 -15.67
C GLY A 140 -10.04 14.71 -15.79
N LEU A 141 -10.74 14.21 -16.80
CA LEU A 141 -12.17 14.43 -17.01
C LEU A 141 -13.00 13.92 -15.82
N CYS A 142 -12.73 12.71 -15.34
CA CYS A 142 -13.39 12.14 -14.17
C CYS A 142 -13.20 13.04 -12.93
N GLY A 143 -11.98 13.51 -12.65
CA GLY A 143 -11.69 14.42 -11.54
C GLY A 143 -12.45 15.75 -11.63
N VAL A 144 -12.57 16.34 -12.83
CA VAL A 144 -13.36 17.56 -13.05
C VAL A 144 -14.86 17.30 -12.82
N ILE A 145 -15.39 16.18 -13.32
CA ILE A 145 -16.81 15.81 -13.16
C ILE A 145 -17.14 15.54 -11.67
N ALA A 146 -16.24 14.88 -10.92
CA ALA A 146 -16.38 14.68 -9.47
C ALA A 146 -16.51 16.02 -8.71
N ASN A 147 -15.71 17.02 -9.09
CA ASN A 147 -15.73 18.33 -8.46
C ASN A 147 -17.03 19.12 -8.71
N GLN A 148 -17.73 18.86 -9.82
CA GLN A 148 -18.99 19.56 -10.13
C GLN A 148 -20.15 19.18 -9.21
N ARG A 149 -20.06 18.07 -8.44
CA ARG A 149 -21.08 17.58 -7.48
C ARG A 149 -22.49 17.32 -8.06
N ILE A 150 -22.69 17.41 -9.38
CA ILE A 150 -23.98 17.17 -10.06
C ILE A 150 -24.40 15.70 -9.91
N VAL A 151 -23.44 14.78 -9.91
CA VAL A 151 -23.65 13.33 -9.80
C VAL A 151 -22.76 12.77 -8.68
N LYS A 152 -23.23 11.75 -7.97
CA LYS A 152 -22.42 11.07 -6.94
C LYS A 152 -21.20 10.39 -7.56
N ASN A 153 -20.04 10.55 -6.93
CA ASN A 153 -18.76 9.92 -7.32
C ASN A 153 -18.92 8.41 -7.61
N SER A 154 -19.65 7.70 -6.75
CA SER A 154 -19.95 6.28 -6.92
C SER A 154 -20.80 5.94 -8.14
N THR A 155 -21.76 6.79 -8.51
CA THR A 155 -22.59 6.57 -9.71
C THR A 155 -21.76 6.81 -10.97
N ILE A 156 -20.89 7.83 -10.97
CA ILE A 156 -19.94 8.07 -12.07
C ILE A 156 -19.02 6.85 -12.24
N LEU A 157 -18.47 6.33 -11.13
CA LEU A 157 -17.63 5.14 -11.14
C LEU A 157 -18.40 3.88 -11.58
N ALA A 158 -19.65 3.70 -11.17
CA ALA A 158 -20.45 2.56 -11.60
C ALA A 158 -20.69 2.59 -13.12
N ILE A 159 -21.00 3.76 -13.68
CA ILE A 159 -21.18 3.95 -15.12
C ILE A 159 -19.87 3.67 -15.87
N SER A 160 -18.74 4.21 -15.41
CA SER A 160 -17.45 3.98 -16.09
C SER A 160 -17.00 2.52 -16.05
N GLN A 161 -17.22 1.80 -14.94
CA GLN A 161 -16.97 0.36 -14.85
C GLN A 161 -17.86 -0.44 -15.82
N LEU A 162 -19.15 -0.09 -15.94
CA LEU A 162 -20.06 -0.74 -16.90
C LEU A 162 -19.67 -0.46 -18.36
N VAL A 163 -19.31 0.77 -18.71
CA VAL A 163 -18.81 1.13 -20.06
C VAL A 163 -17.50 0.40 -20.38
N THR A 164 -16.59 0.31 -19.40
CA THR A 164 -15.35 -0.47 -19.53
C THR A 164 -15.66 -1.95 -19.76
N ALA A 165 -16.64 -2.52 -19.04
CA ALA A 165 -17.05 -3.90 -19.21
C ALA A 165 -17.64 -4.19 -20.60
N ILE A 166 -18.50 -3.29 -21.11
CA ILE A 166 -19.04 -3.37 -22.47
C ILE A 166 -17.91 -3.31 -23.50
N THR A 167 -16.91 -2.45 -23.28
CA THR A 167 -15.72 -2.33 -24.14
C THR A 167 -14.90 -3.63 -24.15
N LEU A 168 -14.73 -4.31 -23.00
CA LEU A 168 -14.09 -5.63 -22.94
C LEU A 168 -14.95 -6.75 -23.56
N ALA A 169 -16.27 -6.68 -23.48
CA ALA A 169 -17.17 -7.66 -24.09
C ALA A 169 -17.23 -7.52 -25.63
N LEU A 170 -17.06 -6.30 -26.16
CA LEU A 170 -16.93 -6.02 -27.60
C LEU A 170 -15.64 -6.56 -28.22
N CYS A 171 -14.77 -7.20 -27.44
CA CYS A 171 -13.52 -7.82 -27.88
C CYS A 171 -13.71 -8.82 -29.04
N SER A 172 -14.83 -9.54 -29.13
CA SER A 172 -15.06 -10.44 -30.28
C SER A 172 -15.34 -9.73 -31.63
N PHE A 173 -15.39 -8.39 -31.68
CA PHE A 173 -15.50 -7.60 -32.93
C PHE A 173 -14.16 -7.04 -33.46
N TYR A 174 -13.02 -7.49 -32.91
CA TYR A 174 -11.68 -7.06 -33.33
C TYR A 174 -11.26 -7.60 -34.72
N GLY A 175 -11.78 -6.99 -35.79
CA GLY A 175 -11.44 -7.34 -37.19
C GLY A 175 -10.52 -6.36 -37.93
N SER A 176 -10.31 -5.15 -37.43
CA SER A 176 -9.51 -4.09 -38.10
C SER A 176 -8.73 -3.25 -37.09
N PHE A 177 -7.55 -2.76 -37.49
CA PHE A 177 -6.71 -1.86 -36.67
C PHE A 177 -7.46 -0.60 -36.20
N LEU A 178 -8.38 -0.08 -37.00
CA LEU A 178 -9.24 1.05 -36.59
C LEU A 178 -10.19 0.67 -35.44
N SER A 179 -10.75 -0.55 -35.46
CA SER A 179 -11.58 -1.07 -34.35
C SER A 179 -10.76 -1.23 -33.06
N PHE A 180 -9.48 -1.65 -33.19
CA PHE A 180 -8.54 -1.70 -32.08
C PHE A 180 -8.30 -0.33 -31.46
N ILE A 181 -7.99 0.70 -32.26
CA ILE A 181 -7.81 2.06 -31.75
C ILE A 181 -9.11 2.58 -31.10
N ALA A 182 -10.27 2.40 -31.73
CA ALA A 182 -11.54 2.87 -31.19
C ALA A 182 -11.87 2.27 -29.81
N LEU A 183 -11.70 0.95 -29.65
CA LEU A 183 -11.92 0.28 -28.38
C LEU A 183 -10.82 0.59 -27.35
N ALA A 184 -9.57 0.81 -27.77
CA ALA A 184 -8.50 1.28 -26.88
C ALA A 184 -8.73 2.70 -26.34
N VAL A 185 -9.25 3.62 -27.17
CA VAL A 185 -9.65 4.96 -26.74
C VAL A 185 -10.78 4.88 -25.71
N MET A 186 -11.84 4.11 -26.00
CA MET A 186 -12.95 3.91 -25.06
C MET A 186 -12.48 3.25 -23.75
N PHE A 187 -11.67 2.20 -23.84
CA PHE A 187 -11.13 1.52 -22.66
C PHE A 187 -10.28 2.47 -21.82
N GLY A 188 -9.34 3.21 -22.43
CA GLY A 188 -8.49 4.18 -21.74
C GLY A 188 -9.32 5.24 -21.01
N LEU A 189 -10.26 5.89 -21.70
CA LEU A 189 -11.08 6.97 -21.13
C LEU A 189 -11.86 6.56 -19.87
N PHE A 190 -12.33 5.32 -19.77
CA PHE A 190 -13.20 4.87 -18.67
C PHE A 190 -12.53 3.95 -17.63
N ALA A 191 -11.49 3.17 -17.99
CA ALA A 191 -10.82 2.27 -17.06
C ALA A 191 -10.10 3.02 -15.93
N GLY A 192 -9.53 4.20 -16.22
CA GLY A 192 -8.84 5.05 -15.24
C GLY A 192 -9.70 5.61 -14.12
N ALA A 193 -11.02 5.67 -14.34
CA ALA A 193 -11.97 6.30 -13.42
C ALA A 193 -11.93 5.71 -12.01
N ILE A 194 -11.67 4.40 -11.87
CA ILE A 194 -11.58 3.73 -10.56
C ILE A 194 -10.46 4.32 -9.70
N PHE A 195 -9.27 4.53 -10.27
CA PHE A 195 -8.13 5.08 -9.56
C PHE A 195 -8.33 6.56 -9.20
N SER A 196 -9.01 7.33 -10.06
CA SER A 196 -9.30 8.74 -9.80
C SER A 196 -10.42 8.96 -8.77
N MET A 197 -11.44 8.09 -8.75
CA MET A 197 -12.62 8.24 -7.88
C MET A 197 -12.43 7.61 -6.50
N THR A 198 -11.58 6.58 -6.38
CA THR A 198 -11.39 5.85 -5.12
C THR A 198 -11.03 6.75 -3.94
N PRO A 199 -10.08 7.71 -4.03
CA PRO A 199 -9.77 8.59 -2.90
C PRO A 199 -11.00 9.36 -2.40
N SER A 200 -11.78 9.95 -3.31
CA SER A 200 -12.98 10.71 -2.98
C SER A 200 -14.06 9.85 -2.32
N ILE A 201 -14.37 8.69 -2.91
CA ILE A 201 -15.40 7.77 -2.38
C ILE A 201 -15.00 7.23 -1.00
N VAL A 202 -13.73 6.93 -0.76
CA VAL A 202 -13.26 6.45 0.55
C VAL A 202 -13.36 7.57 1.61
N VAL A 203 -13.02 8.83 1.27
CA VAL A 203 -13.27 9.97 2.17
C VAL A 203 -14.76 10.11 2.50
N ASP A 204 -15.65 9.98 1.50
CA ASP A 204 -17.10 10.07 1.65
C ASP A 204 -17.69 8.96 2.56
N PHE A 205 -17.01 7.81 2.72
CA PHE A 205 -17.48 6.67 3.52
C PHE A 205 -16.88 6.57 4.93
N VAL A 206 -15.59 6.89 5.11
CA VAL A 206 -14.92 6.74 6.42
C VAL A 206 -14.56 8.06 7.10
N GLY A 207 -14.67 9.19 6.40
CA GLY A 207 -14.22 10.50 6.85
C GLY A 207 -12.69 10.67 6.72
N ILE A 208 -12.25 11.92 6.65
CA ILE A 208 -10.84 12.26 6.39
C ILE A 208 -9.87 11.76 7.48
N GLU A 209 -10.33 11.64 8.72
CA GLU A 209 -9.54 11.15 9.87
C GLU A 209 -9.05 9.71 9.67
N ASN A 210 -9.94 8.84 9.15
CA ASN A 210 -9.70 7.42 8.97
C ASN A 210 -9.27 7.06 7.54
N PHE A 211 -9.26 8.03 6.62
CA PHE A 211 -8.98 7.85 5.21
C PHE A 211 -7.71 7.04 4.95
N ARG A 212 -6.59 7.41 5.58
CA ARG A 212 -5.28 6.74 5.38
C ARG A 212 -5.34 5.24 5.72
N THR A 213 -5.97 4.90 6.84
CA THR A 213 -6.13 3.51 7.30
C THR A 213 -7.04 2.72 6.37
N ALA A 214 -8.20 3.28 6.00
CA ALA A 214 -9.17 2.63 5.12
C ALA A 214 -8.64 2.44 3.69
N PHE A 215 -8.01 3.47 3.13
CA PHE A 215 -7.36 3.41 1.81
C PHE A 215 -6.21 2.38 1.81
N GLY A 216 -5.41 2.32 2.88
CA GLY A 216 -4.40 1.28 3.07
C GLY A 216 -4.98 -0.14 3.01
N ILE A 217 -6.08 -0.41 3.73
CA ILE A 217 -6.77 -1.72 3.69
C ILE A 217 -7.25 -2.06 2.27
N ILE A 218 -7.81 -1.08 1.55
CA ILE A 218 -8.30 -1.25 0.18
C ILE A 218 -7.17 -1.61 -0.80
N ILE A 219 -6.04 -0.90 -0.71
CA ILE A 219 -4.85 -1.16 -1.55
C ILE A 219 -4.18 -2.49 -1.19
N LEU A 220 -4.14 -2.88 0.09
CA LEU A 220 -3.66 -4.20 0.50
C LEU A 220 -4.54 -5.33 -0.06
N GLY A 221 -5.87 -5.15 -0.03
CA GLY A 221 -6.83 -6.05 -0.67
C GLY A 221 -6.58 -6.18 -2.18
N GLN A 222 -6.44 -5.04 -2.88
CA GLN A 222 -6.07 -5.03 -4.30
C GLN A 222 -4.76 -5.79 -4.56
N GLY A 223 -3.74 -5.62 -3.72
CA GLY A 223 -2.47 -6.35 -3.85
C GLY A 223 -2.66 -7.88 -3.83
N ILE A 224 -3.47 -8.39 -2.91
CA ILE A 224 -3.82 -9.82 -2.83
C ILE A 224 -4.60 -10.26 -4.07
N THR A 225 -5.58 -9.45 -4.50
CA THR A 225 -6.41 -9.74 -5.67
C THR A 225 -5.62 -9.67 -6.99
N MET A 226 -4.63 -8.81 -7.11
CA MET A 226 -3.72 -8.77 -8.26
C MET A 226 -2.60 -9.84 -8.17
N GLY A 227 -2.30 -10.34 -6.97
CA GLY A 227 -1.46 -11.52 -6.79
C GLY A 227 -2.16 -12.81 -7.26
N THR A 228 -3.47 -12.93 -6.99
CA THR A 228 -4.28 -14.11 -7.34
C THR A 228 -4.90 -14.06 -8.73
N GLY A 229 -5.22 -12.87 -9.25
CA GLY A 229 -5.75 -12.69 -10.59
C GLY A 229 -4.77 -13.06 -11.70
N ALA A 230 -3.47 -12.79 -11.51
CA ALA A 230 -2.45 -13.05 -12.52
C ALA A 230 -2.31 -14.54 -12.88
N PRO A 231 -2.15 -15.49 -11.91
CA PRO A 231 -2.15 -16.92 -12.22
C PRO A 231 -3.52 -17.41 -12.68
N LEU A 232 -4.64 -16.83 -12.23
CA LEU A 232 -5.97 -17.22 -12.69
C LEU A 232 -6.17 -16.89 -14.19
N LEU A 233 -5.89 -15.66 -14.62
CA LEU A 233 -6.02 -15.26 -16.03
C LEU A 233 -4.97 -15.94 -16.92
N GLY A 234 -3.77 -16.22 -16.38
CA GLY A 234 -2.75 -17.04 -17.05
C GLY A 234 -3.24 -18.46 -17.30
N TYR A 235 -3.79 -19.12 -16.28
CA TYR A 235 -4.37 -20.46 -16.39
C TYR A 235 -5.54 -20.49 -17.39
N LEU A 236 -6.43 -19.49 -17.38
CA LEU A 236 -7.50 -19.37 -18.38
C LEU A 236 -6.93 -19.32 -19.81
N ARG A 237 -5.89 -18.51 -20.05
CA ARG A 237 -5.23 -18.46 -21.36
C ARG A 237 -4.60 -19.80 -21.72
N ASP A 238 -3.92 -20.45 -20.79
CA ASP A 238 -3.17 -21.68 -21.05
C ASP A 238 -4.10 -22.88 -21.33
N VAL A 239 -5.31 -22.90 -20.76
CA VAL A 239 -6.35 -23.92 -21.05
C VAL A 239 -7.04 -23.68 -22.39
N TYR A 240 -7.45 -22.45 -22.68
CA TYR A 240 -8.25 -22.14 -23.88
C TYR A 240 -7.42 -21.77 -25.11
N LEU A 241 -6.10 -21.59 -24.97
CA LEU A 241 -5.16 -21.10 -26.00
C LEU A 241 -5.62 -19.79 -26.68
N SER A 242 -6.48 -19.03 -25.99
CA SER A 242 -7.06 -17.80 -26.48
C SER A 242 -7.27 -16.85 -25.31
N TYR A 243 -7.08 -15.56 -25.56
CA TYR A 243 -7.33 -14.51 -24.58
C TYR A 243 -8.83 -14.17 -24.44
N MET A 244 -9.68 -14.53 -25.40
CA MET A 244 -11.12 -14.17 -25.39
C MET A 244 -11.85 -14.54 -24.09
N PRO A 245 -11.70 -15.75 -23.50
CA PRO A 245 -12.35 -16.10 -22.23
C PRO A 245 -11.88 -15.23 -21.07
N SER A 246 -10.61 -14.84 -21.05
CA SER A 246 -10.07 -13.91 -20.05
C SER A 246 -10.68 -12.51 -20.18
N PHE A 247 -10.96 -12.03 -21.41
CA PHE A 247 -11.69 -10.77 -21.63
C PHE A 247 -13.13 -10.83 -21.11
N TYR A 248 -13.85 -11.93 -21.36
CA TYR A 248 -15.19 -12.13 -20.80
C TYR A 248 -15.19 -12.24 -19.28
N PHE A 249 -14.21 -12.91 -18.68
CA PHE A 249 -14.05 -12.98 -17.22
C PHE A 249 -13.80 -11.59 -16.61
N MET A 250 -12.87 -10.81 -17.18
CA MET A 250 -12.60 -9.43 -16.77
C MET A 250 -13.84 -8.54 -16.88
N GLY A 251 -14.58 -8.64 -17.99
CA GLY A 251 -15.84 -7.92 -18.18
C GLY A 251 -16.91 -8.31 -17.15
N ALA A 252 -17.06 -9.60 -16.84
CA ALA A 252 -17.99 -10.08 -15.82
C ALA A 252 -17.65 -9.54 -14.41
N CYS A 253 -16.36 -9.46 -14.05
CA CYS A 253 -15.92 -8.84 -12.79
C CYS A 253 -16.26 -7.34 -12.74
N LEU A 254 -16.09 -6.61 -13.84
CA LEU A 254 -16.48 -5.18 -13.93
C LEU A 254 -18.00 -4.98 -13.84
N ILE A 255 -18.80 -5.84 -14.48
CA ILE A 255 -20.28 -5.80 -14.35
C ILE A 255 -20.69 -6.05 -12.90
N LEU A 256 -20.12 -7.06 -12.25
CA LEU A 256 -20.40 -7.36 -10.85
C LEU A 256 -20.01 -6.20 -9.92
N SER A 257 -18.86 -5.58 -10.16
CA SER A 257 -18.40 -4.38 -9.44
C SER A 257 -19.35 -3.20 -9.64
N GLY A 258 -19.68 -2.86 -10.89
CA GLY A 258 -20.58 -1.75 -11.24
C GLY A 258 -22.01 -1.94 -10.71
N LEU A 259 -22.59 -3.14 -10.84
CA LEU A 259 -23.90 -3.48 -10.27
C LEU A 259 -23.91 -3.39 -8.74
N THR A 260 -22.85 -3.85 -8.08
CA THR A 260 -22.72 -3.73 -6.63
C THR A 260 -22.67 -2.26 -6.22
N LEU A 261 -21.91 -1.42 -6.95
CA LEU A 261 -21.81 0.01 -6.67
C LEU A 261 -23.13 0.77 -6.95
N LEU A 262 -23.93 0.35 -7.92
CA LEU A 262 -25.30 0.86 -8.12
C LEU A 262 -26.24 0.54 -6.94
N MET A 263 -25.96 -0.48 -6.14
CA MET A 263 -26.72 -0.81 -4.92
C MET A 263 -26.32 0.04 -3.70
N GLU A 264 -25.27 0.86 -3.77
CA GLU A 264 -24.83 1.72 -2.67
C GLU A 264 -25.96 2.61 -2.09
N PRO A 265 -26.80 3.29 -2.90
CA PRO A 265 -27.86 4.14 -2.36
C PRO A 265 -28.89 3.35 -1.55
N CYS A 266 -29.07 2.05 -1.86
CA CYS A 266 -29.94 1.14 -1.13
C CYS A 266 -29.31 0.70 0.20
N VAL A 267 -27.99 0.45 0.22
CA VAL A 267 -27.24 0.14 1.45
C VAL A 267 -27.24 1.34 2.39
N ARG A 268 -26.95 2.54 1.87
CA ARG A 268 -26.94 3.78 2.67
C ARG A 268 -28.32 4.05 3.30
N LYS A 269 -29.40 3.98 2.50
CA LYS A 269 -30.79 4.09 3.00
C LYS A 269 -31.13 3.06 4.09
N ARG A 270 -30.58 1.84 4.02
CA ARG A 270 -30.78 0.81 5.07
C ARG A 270 -30.03 1.16 6.35
N GLN A 271 -28.80 1.65 6.26
CA GLN A 271 -28.06 2.12 7.43
C GLN A 271 -28.72 3.33 8.08
N ASP A 272 -29.06 4.35 7.28
CA ASP A 272 -29.77 5.54 7.76
C ASP A 272 -31.08 5.14 8.49
N LYS A 273 -31.79 4.12 7.98
CA LYS A 273 -32.99 3.58 8.65
C LYS A 273 -32.68 2.81 9.94
N MET A 274 -31.63 2.00 9.98
CA MET A 274 -31.23 1.26 11.19
C MET A 274 -30.76 2.20 12.31
N GLU A 275 -29.99 3.23 11.96
CA GLU A 275 -29.50 4.22 12.92
C GLU A 275 -30.65 5.07 13.50
N ASN A 276 -31.58 5.52 12.64
CA ASN A 276 -32.77 6.24 13.09
C ASN A 276 -33.78 5.37 13.88
N VAL A 277 -33.67 4.04 13.84
CA VAL A 277 -34.46 3.12 14.69
C VAL A 277 -33.75 2.84 16.02
N ALA A 278 -32.42 2.92 16.08
CA ALA A 278 -31.65 2.72 17.32
C ALA A 278 -31.69 3.95 18.26
N ARG A 279 -31.63 5.18 17.71
CA ARG A 279 -31.68 6.43 18.50
C ARG A 279 -32.91 6.58 19.43
N PRO A 280 -34.17 6.34 19.00
CA PRO A 280 -35.32 6.52 19.88
C PRO A 280 -35.32 5.58 21.09
N SER A 281 -34.64 4.41 21.02
CA SER A 281 -34.42 3.56 22.19
C SER A 281 -33.38 4.09 23.17
N GLU A 282 -32.36 4.84 22.71
CA GLU A 282 -31.37 5.47 23.61
C GLU A 282 -31.92 6.73 24.29
N GLU A 283 -32.66 7.59 23.56
CA GLU A 283 -33.26 8.79 24.17
C GLU A 283 -34.30 8.43 25.24
N VAL A 284 -35.07 7.35 25.05
CA VAL A 284 -36.02 6.83 26.06
C VAL A 284 -35.29 6.16 27.23
N ALA A 285 -34.14 5.52 27.01
CA ALA A 285 -33.34 4.89 28.07
C ALA A 285 -32.49 5.89 28.89
N LEU A 286 -32.22 7.08 28.36
CA LEU A 286 -31.52 8.17 29.06
C LEU A 286 -32.47 9.14 29.78
N SER A 287 -33.78 8.99 29.61
CA SER A 287 -34.83 9.82 30.23
C SER A 287 -35.74 9.08 31.23
N ALA A 288 -35.40 7.82 31.54
CA ALA A 288 -36.07 6.95 32.51
C ALA A 288 -35.14 6.55 33.67
#